data_AF-A0A7S1RUY7-F1
#
_entry.id   AF-A0A7S1RUY7-F1
#
_cell.length_a   1.000
_cell.length_b   1.000
_cell.length_c   1.000
_cell.angle_alpha   90.00
_cell.angle_beta   90.00
_cell.angle_gamma   90.00
#
_symmetry.space_group_name_H-M   'P 1'
#
loop_
_entity.id
_entity.type
_entity.pdbx_description
1 polymer ?
#
loop_
_entity_poly.entity_id
_entity_poly.type
_entity_poly.pdbx_seq_one_letter_code
_entity_poly.pdbx_strand_id
1 'polypeptide(L)'
;MGWLSPRGRCLTFDATSSGFVRGEGVGSLALKPLADVVDGKTVRDDKHPLLGVLAGVCLNTNGRGASLGAPNGMAEQEVIAGSIRNAGIAAADVDAVEAHGTGQVLADVVEVGSLIRSHRYQDQTPLPITSGKTQVGNMMECAGLGSLLKNLLGIRWGLTVGGLHLRELNPHMDINDTPAGLLSEHLAYPRRSAFAGVMSKGYGGTNVYCVSWGTLDHERVPLRAEAGPRICFWPGGGGFLDVKDRPEKGYYIVGSWTEWSSPEAMEEEGSNVYGYTVTLGENSWEQFQILLDADTERALHPGGAKVGKETAVYGPNEGVLGASTWIIDGRCAWVEAPAPRGEADADGGQELQLEAIPVDVLDVGQPGDKYRVRLHIAGKWRSVSWEKEPQAAGGGDDAPPFECVGKYYIVSSWNGWEYQELQRDPQVKGLYYAEVTLRWGDGEFQIVRNKDFQQVLYPSAARAPSGSDVLGPDEGGEGLHWRVRGCPGESFRIELQRSLAGGEDAKSVSWRGLER
;
A
#
# COMPACT_ATOMS: atom_id res chain seq x y z
N MET A 1 -26.71 31.68 -0.02
CA MET A 1 -26.85 30.43 0.75
C MET A 1 -25.54 29.63 0.85
N GLY A 2 -24.62 29.60 -0.12
CA GLY A 2 -23.29 28.96 0.08
C GLY A 2 -23.26 27.43 -0.03
N TRP A 3 -24.21 26.84 -0.77
CA TRP A 3 -24.40 25.37 -0.86
C TRP A 3 -23.76 24.79 -2.12
N LEU A 4 -23.40 25.65 -3.06
CA LEU A 4 -22.75 25.27 -4.30
C LEU A 4 -21.25 25.26 -4.07
N SER A 5 -20.61 24.17 -4.51
CA SER A 5 -19.17 24.07 -4.53
C SER A 5 -18.59 25.09 -5.51
N PRO A 6 -17.68 25.99 -5.08
CA PRO A 6 -17.02 26.94 -5.98
C PRO A 6 -16.13 26.23 -7.01
N ARG A 7 -15.79 24.97 -6.77
CA ARG A 7 -14.97 24.13 -7.66
C ARG A 7 -15.80 23.39 -8.70
N GLY A 8 -17.13 23.52 -8.68
CA GLY A 8 -18.02 22.86 -9.64
C GLY A 8 -18.01 21.33 -9.54
N ARG A 9 -17.69 20.77 -8.36
CA ARG A 9 -17.65 19.33 -8.10
C ARG A 9 -18.24 19.02 -6.72
N CYS A 10 -18.86 17.85 -6.58
CA CYS A 10 -19.19 17.26 -5.29
C CYS A 10 -17.95 16.55 -4.75
N LEU A 11 -17.25 17.17 -3.80
CA LEU A 11 -16.06 16.59 -3.16
C LEU A 11 -16.48 15.79 -1.94
N THR A 12 -17.33 14.79 -2.16
CA THR A 12 -17.97 14.01 -1.10
C THR A 12 -16.91 13.33 -0.23
N PHE A 13 -17.03 13.52 1.09
CA PHE A 13 -16.11 13.01 2.12
C PHE A 13 -14.70 13.63 2.16
N ASP A 14 -14.36 14.51 1.22
CA ASP A 14 -13.03 15.11 1.16
C ASP A 14 -12.87 16.26 2.17
N ALA A 15 -11.64 16.48 2.66
CA ALA A 15 -11.29 17.58 3.57
C ALA A 15 -11.62 18.96 2.99
N THR A 16 -11.63 19.08 1.67
CA THR A 16 -11.90 20.33 0.96
C THR A 16 -13.34 20.45 0.44
N SER A 17 -14.23 19.60 0.96
CA SER A 17 -15.67 19.63 0.70
C SER A 17 -16.28 21.01 1.03
N SER A 18 -17.06 21.56 0.10
CA SER A 18 -17.55 22.96 0.17
C SER A 18 -18.94 23.15 -0.46
N GLY A 19 -19.70 22.07 -0.59
CA GLY A 19 -21.01 22.03 -1.22
C GLY A 19 -21.06 21.06 -2.39
N PHE A 20 -22.18 21.13 -3.12
CA PHE A 20 -22.43 20.27 -4.28
C PHE A 20 -22.38 21.06 -5.59
N VAL A 21 -22.24 20.35 -6.70
CA VAL A 21 -22.57 20.88 -8.04
C VAL A 21 -23.93 20.35 -8.45
N ARG A 22 -24.74 21.16 -9.15
CA ARG A 22 -26.02 20.70 -9.67
C ARG A 22 -25.80 19.69 -10.79
N GLY A 23 -26.58 18.62 -10.77
CA GLY A 23 -26.73 17.68 -11.86
C GLY A 23 -28.14 17.75 -12.43
N GLU A 24 -28.33 17.17 -13.60
CA GLU A 24 -29.63 16.98 -14.23
C GLU A 24 -29.83 15.50 -14.51
N GLY A 25 -31.06 15.03 -14.41
CA GLY A 25 -31.38 13.62 -14.65
C GLY A 25 -32.89 13.41 -14.74
N VAL A 26 -33.26 12.41 -15.53
CA VAL A 26 -34.63 11.90 -15.62
C VAL A 26 -34.59 10.39 -15.54
N GLY A 27 -35.52 9.81 -14.79
CA GLY A 27 -35.62 8.37 -14.65
C GLY A 27 -37.01 7.96 -14.16
N SER A 28 -37.36 6.71 -14.42
CA SER A 28 -38.57 6.07 -13.91
C SER A 28 -38.32 4.58 -13.67
N LEU A 29 -38.97 3.99 -12.67
CA LEU A 29 -38.96 2.55 -12.43
C LEU A 29 -40.40 2.04 -12.48
N ALA A 30 -40.59 0.87 -13.08
CA ALA A 30 -41.83 0.11 -12.99
C ALA A 30 -41.69 -0.88 -11.84
N LEU A 31 -42.57 -0.76 -10.84
CA LEU A 31 -42.59 -1.63 -9.67
C LEU A 31 -43.79 -2.58 -9.76
N LYS A 32 -43.56 -3.83 -9.35
CA LYS A 32 -44.62 -4.82 -9.11
C LYS A 32 -44.25 -5.63 -7.87
N PRO A 33 -45.22 -6.26 -7.20
CA PRO A 33 -44.91 -7.28 -6.19
C PRO A 33 -43.96 -8.33 -6.77
N LEU A 34 -42.93 -8.71 -6.01
CA LEU A 34 -41.96 -9.72 -6.46
C LEU A 34 -42.64 -11.07 -6.68
N ALA A 35 -43.58 -11.41 -5.81
CA ALA A 35 -44.40 -12.59 -5.91
C ALA A 35 -45.79 -12.28 -5.34
N ASP A 36 -46.80 -12.98 -5.86
CA ASP A 36 -48.17 -12.96 -5.36
C ASP A 36 -48.49 -14.30 -4.71
N VAL A 37 -49.45 -14.29 -3.78
CA VAL A 37 -50.00 -15.53 -3.21
C VAL A 37 -51.30 -15.85 -3.93
N VAL A 38 -51.28 -16.88 -4.78
CA VAL A 38 -52.46 -17.39 -5.50
C VAL A 38 -52.74 -18.79 -4.98
N ASP A 39 -53.95 -19.00 -4.44
CA ASP A 39 -54.39 -20.28 -3.84
C ASP A 39 -53.42 -20.85 -2.79
N GLY A 40 -52.86 -19.96 -1.95
CA GLY A 40 -51.90 -20.33 -0.90
C GLY A 40 -50.49 -20.67 -1.40
N LYS A 41 -50.21 -20.51 -2.69
CA LYS A 41 -48.88 -20.70 -3.28
C LYS A 41 -48.27 -19.36 -3.67
N THR A 42 -47.00 -19.19 -3.35
CA THR A 42 -46.23 -18.02 -3.81
C THR A 42 -45.88 -18.22 -5.28
N VAL A 43 -46.47 -17.41 -6.15
CA VAL A 43 -46.24 -17.41 -7.60
C VAL A 43 -45.44 -16.17 -7.96
N ARG A 44 -44.32 -16.38 -8.64
CA ARG A 44 -43.50 -15.30 -9.19
C ARG A 44 -43.80 -15.16 -10.68
N ASP A 45 -44.04 -13.93 -11.11
CA ASP A 45 -44.23 -13.63 -12.52
C ASP A 45 -42.87 -13.31 -13.18
N ASP A 46 -42.33 -14.25 -13.94
CA ASP A 46 -41.03 -14.13 -14.61
C ASP A 46 -41.14 -13.59 -16.05
N LYS A 47 -42.29 -13.05 -16.46
CA LYS A 47 -42.48 -12.50 -17.82
C LYS A 47 -41.69 -11.22 -18.12
N HIS A 48 -41.29 -10.50 -17.08
CA HIS A 48 -40.56 -9.23 -17.21
C HIS A 48 -39.19 -9.35 -16.54
N PRO A 49 -38.13 -8.77 -17.14
CA PRO A 49 -36.79 -8.82 -16.57
C PRO A 49 -36.77 -8.11 -15.21
N LEU A 50 -36.33 -8.81 -14.18
CA LEU A 50 -36.15 -8.24 -12.85
C LEU A 50 -34.81 -7.49 -12.80
N LEU A 51 -34.86 -6.19 -12.53
CA LEU A 51 -33.66 -5.40 -12.25
C LEU A 51 -33.15 -5.63 -10.81
N GLY A 52 -34.07 -5.73 -9.86
CA GLY A 52 -33.83 -6.02 -8.46
C GLY A 52 -35.08 -5.75 -7.63
N VAL A 53 -34.94 -5.75 -6.31
CA VAL A 53 -36.03 -5.69 -5.34
C VAL A 53 -35.81 -4.54 -4.38
N LEU A 54 -36.86 -3.77 -4.09
CA LEU A 54 -36.86 -2.83 -2.97
C LEU A 54 -37.25 -3.62 -1.71
N ALA A 55 -36.25 -4.12 -0.98
CA ALA A 55 -36.46 -4.99 0.16
C ALA A 55 -37.09 -4.24 1.34
N GLY A 56 -36.67 -2.99 1.58
CA GLY A 56 -37.22 -2.18 2.66
C GLY A 56 -37.02 -0.70 2.40
N VAL A 57 -38.03 0.11 2.75
CA VAL A 57 -37.98 1.57 2.64
C VAL A 57 -38.57 2.17 3.91
N CYS A 58 -37.96 3.24 4.40
CA CYS A 58 -38.45 4.04 5.51
C CYS A 58 -38.24 5.51 5.19
N LEU A 59 -39.11 6.36 5.73
CA LEU A 59 -39.05 7.81 5.60
C LEU A 59 -39.28 8.46 6.97
N ASN A 60 -38.51 9.49 7.28
CA ASN A 60 -38.72 10.29 8.48
C ASN A 60 -38.32 11.77 8.27
N THR A 61 -38.26 12.53 9.36
CA THR A 61 -37.84 13.93 9.34
C THR A 61 -36.83 14.23 10.45
N ASN A 62 -35.90 15.16 10.17
CA ASN A 62 -34.96 15.71 11.15
C ASN A 62 -35.67 16.42 12.32
N GLY A 63 -36.92 16.85 12.14
CA GLY A 63 -37.68 17.57 13.15
C GLY A 63 -37.05 18.93 13.48
N ARG A 64 -37.11 19.33 14.76
CA ARG A 64 -36.56 20.61 15.22
C ARG A 64 -35.04 20.53 15.33
N GLY A 65 -34.32 21.30 14.51
CA GLY A 65 -32.86 21.42 14.53
C GLY A 65 -32.38 22.87 14.60
N ALA A 66 -31.05 23.06 14.53
CA ALA A 66 -30.42 24.38 14.56
C ALA A 66 -30.78 25.25 13.34
N SER A 67 -31.04 24.63 12.20
CA SER A 67 -31.61 25.26 11.01
C SER A 67 -32.41 24.21 10.23
N LEU A 68 -33.22 24.66 9.27
CA LEU A 68 -34.04 23.78 8.41
C LEU A 68 -33.18 22.73 7.67
N GLY A 69 -31.98 23.13 7.23
CA GLY A 69 -31.04 22.27 6.50
C GLY A 69 -29.99 21.58 7.37
N ALA A 70 -30.07 21.71 8.70
CA ALA A 70 -29.09 21.08 9.58
C ALA A 70 -29.26 19.55 9.56
N PRO A 71 -28.18 18.77 9.42
CA PRO A 71 -28.24 17.32 9.50
C PRO A 71 -28.60 16.86 10.93
N ASN A 72 -29.29 15.73 11.05
CA ASN A 72 -29.64 15.12 12.34
C ASN A 72 -29.29 13.63 12.34
N GLY A 73 -28.17 13.28 12.96
CA GLY A 73 -27.67 11.90 12.94
C GLY A 73 -28.58 10.88 13.65
N MET A 74 -29.40 11.29 14.63
CA MET A 74 -30.36 10.38 15.26
C MET A 74 -31.52 10.05 14.31
N ALA A 75 -32.01 11.06 13.59
CA ALA A 75 -33.03 10.85 12.56
C ALA A 75 -32.49 9.99 11.41
N GLU A 76 -31.23 10.19 11.00
CA GLU A 76 -30.59 9.35 10.00
C GLU A 76 -30.46 7.88 10.47
N GLN A 77 -30.04 7.65 11.72
CA GLN A 77 -29.96 6.29 12.30
C GLN A 77 -31.34 5.61 12.39
N GLU A 78 -32.38 6.35 12.76
CA GLU A 78 -33.74 5.83 12.86
C GLU A 78 -34.30 5.41 11.50
N VAL A 79 -34.10 6.23 10.45
CA VAL A 79 -34.58 5.86 9.10
C VAL A 79 -33.84 4.65 8.56
N ILE A 80 -32.54 4.53 8.81
CA ILE A 80 -31.74 3.36 8.42
C ILE A 80 -32.26 2.10 9.13
N ALA A 81 -32.40 2.15 10.46
CA ALA A 81 -32.88 1.03 11.26
C ALA A 81 -34.31 0.61 10.87
N GLY A 82 -35.18 1.58 10.56
CA GLY A 82 -36.53 1.33 10.08
C GLY A 82 -36.54 0.59 8.74
N SER A 83 -35.72 0.99 7.77
CA SER A 83 -35.64 0.33 6.48
C SER A 83 -35.06 -1.09 6.56
N ILE A 84 -34.03 -1.30 7.39
CA ILE A 84 -33.46 -2.63 7.65
C ILE A 84 -34.52 -3.55 8.28
N ARG A 85 -35.29 -3.03 9.24
CA ARG A 85 -36.42 -3.76 9.85
C ARG A 85 -37.49 -4.10 8.82
N ASN A 86 -37.85 -3.16 7.95
CA ASN A 86 -38.83 -3.38 6.89
C ASN A 86 -38.34 -4.41 5.86
N ALA A 87 -37.02 -4.49 5.62
CA ALA A 87 -36.40 -5.52 4.80
C ALA A 87 -36.31 -6.90 5.47
N GLY A 88 -36.47 -6.97 6.80
CA GLY A 88 -36.37 -8.22 7.55
C GLY A 88 -34.97 -8.83 7.59
N ILE A 89 -33.92 -8.02 7.46
CA ILE A 89 -32.51 -8.45 7.44
C ILE A 89 -31.75 -7.93 8.67
N ALA A 90 -30.56 -8.47 8.93
CA ALA A 90 -29.63 -7.91 9.91
C ALA A 90 -28.91 -6.68 9.33
N ALA A 91 -28.46 -5.77 10.20
CA ALA A 91 -27.73 -4.58 9.74
C ALA A 91 -26.39 -4.90 9.04
N ALA A 92 -25.77 -6.02 9.44
CA ALA A 92 -24.57 -6.58 8.83
C ALA A 92 -24.80 -7.16 7.42
N ASP A 93 -26.04 -7.52 7.07
CA ASP A 93 -26.36 -8.10 5.76
C ASP A 93 -26.25 -7.08 4.61
N VAL A 94 -26.25 -5.78 4.91
CA VAL A 94 -26.04 -4.74 3.91
C VAL A 94 -24.56 -4.69 3.52
N ASP A 95 -24.31 -5.04 2.26
CA ASP A 95 -22.97 -5.22 1.68
C ASP A 95 -22.32 -3.89 1.25
N ALA A 96 -23.12 -2.87 0.90
CA ALA A 96 -22.61 -1.54 0.52
C ALA A 96 -23.67 -0.46 0.69
N VAL A 97 -23.25 0.81 0.81
CA VAL A 97 -24.15 1.96 0.89
C VAL A 97 -23.77 3.05 -0.10
N GLU A 98 -24.80 3.53 -0.80
CA GLU A 98 -24.77 4.75 -1.60
C GLU A 98 -25.31 5.89 -0.75
N ALA A 99 -24.39 6.71 -0.24
CA ALA A 99 -24.69 7.84 0.62
C ALA A 99 -25.31 9.01 -0.15
N HIS A 100 -26.05 9.86 0.57
CA HIS A 100 -26.50 11.13 0.06
C HIS A 100 -25.31 12.03 -0.29
N GLY A 101 -24.33 12.18 0.58
CA GLY A 101 -22.98 12.60 0.20
C GLY A 101 -22.91 13.92 -0.59
N THR A 102 -23.45 14.99 -0.02
CA THR A 102 -23.51 16.31 -0.68
C THR A 102 -22.18 17.02 -0.82
N GLY A 103 -21.10 16.53 -0.21
CA GLY A 103 -19.83 17.25 -0.22
C GLY A 103 -19.86 18.47 0.69
N GLN A 104 -20.58 18.39 1.81
CA GLN A 104 -20.53 19.42 2.85
C GLN A 104 -19.83 18.84 4.08
N VAL A 105 -18.80 19.53 4.58
CA VAL A 105 -17.94 19.08 5.68
C VAL A 105 -18.74 18.48 6.84
N LEU A 106 -19.74 19.20 7.36
CA LEU A 106 -20.53 18.74 8.52
C LEU A 106 -21.55 17.66 8.16
N ALA A 107 -22.24 17.79 7.03
CA ALA A 107 -23.30 16.86 6.66
C ALA A 107 -22.75 15.48 6.31
N ASP A 108 -21.61 15.44 5.63
CA ASP A 108 -20.93 14.21 5.26
C ASP A 108 -20.42 13.47 6.53
N VAL A 109 -19.90 14.19 7.52
CA VAL A 109 -19.46 13.62 8.81
C VAL A 109 -20.62 12.99 9.59
N VAL A 110 -21.74 13.72 9.70
CA VAL A 110 -22.94 13.22 10.40
C VAL A 110 -23.49 11.98 9.69
N GLU A 111 -23.49 11.99 8.37
CA GLU A 111 -23.97 10.88 7.55
C GLU A 111 -23.15 9.62 7.70
N VAL A 112 -21.83 9.72 7.54
CA VAL A 112 -20.92 8.57 7.69
C VAL A 112 -21.02 8.00 9.11
N GLY A 113 -21.02 8.87 10.13
CA GLY A 113 -21.17 8.43 11.52
C GLY A 113 -22.51 7.72 11.79
N SER A 114 -23.59 8.15 11.15
CA SER A 114 -24.91 7.52 11.26
C SER A 114 -24.97 6.18 10.56
N LEU A 115 -24.40 6.07 9.35
CA LEU A 115 -24.30 4.81 8.61
C LEU A 115 -23.52 3.76 9.40
N ILE A 116 -22.36 4.14 9.92
CA ILE A 116 -21.50 3.24 10.71
C ILE A 116 -22.24 2.74 11.95
N ARG A 117 -22.82 3.65 12.75
CA ARG A 117 -23.55 3.27 13.97
C ARG A 117 -24.75 2.38 13.69
N SER A 118 -25.41 2.56 12.55
CA SER A 118 -26.57 1.73 12.18
C SER A 118 -26.20 0.37 11.59
N HIS A 119 -25.01 0.22 10.99
CA HIS A 119 -24.64 -0.99 10.25
C HIS A 119 -23.50 -1.83 10.85
N ARG A 120 -22.53 -1.20 11.52
CA ARG A 120 -21.25 -1.81 11.94
C ARG A 120 -20.85 -1.50 13.39
N TYR A 121 -21.80 -1.11 14.25
CA TYR A 121 -21.51 -0.75 15.65
C TYR A 121 -20.72 -1.82 16.44
N GLN A 122 -20.81 -3.10 16.08
CA GLN A 122 -20.10 -4.22 16.73
C GLN A 122 -19.38 -5.15 15.74
N ASP A 123 -19.34 -4.79 14.46
CA ASP A 123 -18.78 -5.63 13.40
C ASP A 123 -17.44 -5.03 12.94
N GLN A 124 -16.43 -5.89 12.81
CA GLN A 124 -15.09 -5.52 12.36
C GLN A 124 -14.99 -5.44 10.82
N THR A 125 -16.04 -5.84 10.10
CA THR A 125 -16.09 -5.79 8.65
C THR A 125 -16.39 -4.38 8.17
N PRO A 126 -15.53 -3.74 7.35
CA PRO A 126 -15.79 -2.38 6.89
C PRO A 126 -17.07 -2.28 6.08
N LEU A 127 -17.86 -1.25 6.34
CA LEU A 127 -18.99 -0.91 5.47
C LEU A 127 -18.48 -0.14 4.24
N PRO A 128 -18.63 -0.66 3.01
CA PRO A 128 -18.33 0.09 1.80
C PRO A 128 -19.34 1.23 1.61
N ILE A 129 -18.86 2.46 1.48
CA ILE A 129 -19.67 3.66 1.30
C ILE A 129 -19.17 4.44 0.08
N THR A 130 -20.08 4.84 -0.80
CA THR A 130 -19.79 5.64 -2.01
C THR A 130 -20.90 6.67 -2.24
N SER A 131 -20.70 7.60 -3.18
CA SER A 131 -21.77 8.50 -3.63
C SER A 131 -21.66 8.83 -5.12
N GLY A 132 -22.77 8.61 -5.84
CA GLY A 132 -23.00 8.92 -7.24
C GLY A 132 -22.91 10.40 -7.59
N LYS A 133 -23.06 11.29 -6.59
CA LYS A 133 -22.99 12.74 -6.80
C LYS A 133 -21.61 13.21 -7.22
N THR A 134 -20.57 12.43 -6.91
CA THR A 134 -19.20 12.70 -7.37
C THR A 134 -19.06 12.54 -8.88
N GLN A 135 -19.86 11.68 -9.51
CA GLN A 135 -19.86 11.46 -10.97
C GLN A 135 -20.82 12.39 -11.72
N VAL A 136 -22.08 12.50 -11.25
CA VAL A 136 -23.15 13.16 -12.02
C VAL A 136 -23.68 14.45 -11.38
N GLY A 137 -23.07 14.89 -10.27
CA GLY A 137 -23.57 16.01 -9.49
C GLY A 137 -24.83 15.67 -8.70
N ASN A 138 -25.36 16.66 -7.99
CA ASN A 138 -26.61 16.54 -7.25
C ASN A 138 -27.79 16.78 -8.20
N MET A 139 -28.40 15.70 -8.68
CA MET A 139 -29.61 15.73 -9.53
C MET A 139 -30.90 16.13 -8.80
N MET A 140 -30.78 16.74 -7.61
CA MET A 140 -31.89 17.27 -6.82
C MET A 140 -32.98 16.23 -6.60
N GLU A 141 -34.18 16.42 -7.15
CA GLU A 141 -35.32 15.52 -7.03
C GLU A 141 -35.06 14.13 -7.63
N CYS A 142 -34.18 14.02 -8.62
CA CYS A 142 -33.82 12.75 -9.26
C CYS A 142 -32.63 12.04 -8.57
N ALA A 143 -31.99 12.66 -7.57
CA ALA A 143 -30.77 12.11 -6.96
C ALA A 143 -30.98 10.72 -6.34
N GLY A 144 -32.06 10.53 -5.59
CA GLY A 144 -32.35 9.24 -4.94
C GLY A 144 -32.58 8.13 -5.96
N LEU A 145 -33.27 8.43 -7.07
CA LEU A 145 -33.52 7.46 -8.13
C LEU A 145 -32.25 7.08 -8.90
N GLY A 146 -31.38 8.05 -9.19
CA GLY A 146 -30.10 7.79 -9.82
C GLY A 146 -29.18 6.91 -8.96
N SER A 147 -29.13 7.20 -7.65
CA SER A 147 -28.40 6.39 -6.67
C SER A 147 -28.95 4.96 -6.55
N LEU A 148 -30.27 4.79 -6.55
CA LEU A 148 -30.91 3.47 -6.56
C LEU A 148 -30.59 2.68 -7.84
N LEU A 149 -30.67 3.32 -9.01
CA LEU A 149 -30.33 2.69 -10.28
C LEU A 149 -28.85 2.27 -10.32
N LYS A 150 -27.94 3.14 -9.84
CA LYS A 150 -26.50 2.84 -9.71
C LYS A 150 -26.29 1.59 -8.86
N ASN A 151 -26.93 1.48 -7.69
CA ASN A 151 -26.81 0.32 -6.83
C ASN A 151 -27.34 -0.96 -7.49
N LEU A 152 -28.53 -0.93 -8.08
CA LEU A 152 -29.12 -2.10 -8.73
C LEU A 152 -28.27 -2.60 -9.91
N LEU A 153 -27.74 -1.68 -10.72
CA LEU A 153 -26.81 -2.02 -11.81
C LEU A 153 -25.48 -2.54 -11.27
N GLY A 154 -24.96 -1.92 -10.20
CA GLY A 154 -23.74 -2.37 -9.53
C GLY A 154 -23.86 -3.82 -9.01
N ILE A 155 -24.96 -4.16 -8.33
CA ILE A 155 -25.24 -5.53 -7.89
C ILE A 155 -25.28 -6.48 -9.08
N ARG A 156 -25.97 -6.09 -10.17
CA ARG A 156 -26.06 -6.91 -11.38
C ARG A 156 -24.70 -7.15 -12.03
N TRP A 157 -23.80 -6.16 -11.99
CA TRP A 157 -22.44 -6.25 -12.51
C TRP A 157 -21.43 -6.84 -11.51
N GLY A 158 -21.86 -7.10 -10.27
CA GLY A 158 -21.01 -7.67 -9.22
C GLY A 158 -20.01 -6.69 -8.62
N LEU A 159 -20.26 -5.38 -8.70
CA LEU A 159 -19.34 -4.36 -8.18
C LEU A 159 -20.07 -3.16 -7.55
N THR A 160 -19.50 -2.64 -6.47
CA THR A 160 -19.80 -1.32 -5.92
C THR A 160 -18.87 -0.30 -6.56
N VAL A 161 -19.46 0.75 -7.16
CA VAL A 161 -18.70 1.74 -7.92
C VAL A 161 -18.01 2.75 -6.98
N GLY A 162 -16.69 2.88 -7.07
CA GLY A 162 -15.91 3.89 -6.34
C GLY A 162 -16.37 5.32 -6.63
N GLY A 163 -16.27 6.18 -5.61
CA GLY A 163 -16.50 7.62 -5.72
C GLY A 163 -15.32 8.36 -6.34
N LEU A 164 -15.59 9.52 -6.92
CA LEU A 164 -14.56 10.41 -7.46
C LEU A 164 -14.17 11.49 -6.45
N HIS A 165 -13.02 12.11 -6.67
CA HIS A 165 -12.56 13.35 -6.02
C HIS A 165 -12.23 13.27 -4.53
N LEU A 166 -12.29 12.08 -3.91
CA LEU A 166 -11.75 11.85 -2.57
C LEU A 166 -10.23 11.75 -2.67
N ARG A 167 -9.53 12.80 -2.24
CA ARG A 167 -8.05 12.86 -2.18
C ARG A 167 -7.55 12.81 -0.75
N GLU A 168 -8.17 13.60 0.11
CA GLU A 168 -7.83 13.69 1.53
C GLU A 168 -9.12 13.52 2.32
N LEU A 169 -9.15 12.58 3.26
CA LEU A 169 -10.32 12.35 4.08
C LEU A 169 -10.61 13.58 4.97
N ASN A 170 -11.89 13.94 5.07
CA ASN A 170 -12.34 14.97 6.00
C ASN A 170 -11.89 14.63 7.45
N PRO A 171 -11.05 15.47 8.08
CA PRO A 171 -10.44 15.17 9.39
C PRO A 171 -11.45 15.08 10.54
N HIS A 172 -12.67 15.57 10.32
CA HIS A 172 -13.76 15.47 11.29
C HIS A 172 -14.51 14.12 11.22
N MET A 173 -14.21 13.26 10.24
CA MET A 173 -14.77 11.92 10.18
C MET A 173 -14.03 10.99 11.14
N ASP A 174 -14.75 10.56 12.18
CA ASP A 174 -14.24 9.59 13.13
C ASP A 174 -14.48 8.15 12.63
N ILE A 175 -13.61 7.69 11.73
CA ILE A 175 -13.62 6.32 11.18
C ILE A 175 -12.42 5.48 11.64
N ASN A 176 -11.64 5.98 12.60
CA ASN A 176 -10.38 5.34 13.01
C ASN A 176 -10.63 4.09 13.86
N ASP A 177 -11.65 4.14 14.72
CA ASP A 177 -12.00 3.05 15.64
C ASP A 177 -13.14 2.18 15.11
N THR A 178 -13.65 2.45 13.91
CA THR A 178 -14.78 1.69 13.33
C THR A 178 -14.60 1.51 11.83
N PRO A 179 -14.70 0.29 11.31
CA PRO A 179 -14.33 -0.01 9.95
C PRO A 179 -15.40 0.54 8.98
N ALA A 180 -15.03 1.57 8.23
CA ALA A 180 -15.80 2.09 7.10
C ALA A 180 -14.87 2.26 5.89
N GLY A 181 -15.27 1.69 4.75
CA GLY A 181 -14.53 1.80 3.51
C GLY A 181 -15.14 2.89 2.63
N LEU A 182 -14.60 4.11 2.69
CA LEU A 182 -14.97 5.17 1.75
C LEU A 182 -14.33 4.88 0.41
N LEU A 183 -15.12 4.43 -0.56
CA LEU A 183 -14.59 3.83 -1.78
C LEU A 183 -14.11 4.90 -2.77
N SER A 184 -12.83 4.83 -3.14
CA SER A 184 -12.25 5.51 -4.31
C SER A 184 -12.11 4.57 -5.53
N GLU A 185 -12.07 3.25 -5.28
CA GLU A 185 -11.98 2.21 -6.30
C GLU A 185 -13.24 1.32 -6.35
N HIS A 186 -13.39 0.55 -7.42
CA HIS A 186 -14.49 -0.40 -7.55
C HIS A 186 -14.25 -1.61 -6.64
N LEU A 187 -15.25 -1.97 -5.82
CA LEU A 187 -15.17 -3.13 -4.94
C LEU A 187 -16.12 -4.23 -5.40
N ALA A 188 -15.61 -5.43 -5.65
CA ALA A 188 -16.44 -6.57 -6.05
C ALA A 188 -17.35 -7.02 -4.89
N TYR A 189 -18.60 -7.40 -5.20
CA TYR A 189 -19.46 -8.02 -4.18
C TYR A 189 -18.96 -9.43 -3.84
N PRO A 190 -18.90 -9.80 -2.55
CA PRO A 190 -18.37 -11.09 -2.13
C PRO A 190 -19.30 -12.27 -2.45
N ARG A 191 -20.58 -12.00 -2.70
CA ARG A 191 -21.64 -12.99 -2.89
C ARG A 191 -22.33 -12.78 -4.23
N ARG A 192 -23.02 -13.83 -4.71
CA ARG A 192 -23.84 -13.79 -5.95
C ARG A 192 -25.16 -13.03 -5.80
N SER A 193 -25.47 -12.59 -4.60
CA SER A 193 -26.54 -11.65 -4.30
C SER A 193 -26.03 -10.65 -3.28
N ALA A 194 -26.54 -9.42 -3.34
CA ALA A 194 -26.14 -8.39 -2.40
C ALA A 194 -27.33 -7.54 -1.97
N PHE A 195 -27.26 -7.04 -0.73
CA PHE A 195 -28.10 -5.97 -0.24
C PHE A 195 -27.31 -4.66 -0.28
N ALA A 196 -27.88 -3.62 -0.89
CA ALA A 196 -27.27 -2.30 -0.95
C ALA A 196 -28.22 -1.22 -0.42
N GLY A 197 -27.71 -0.36 0.45
CA GLY A 197 -28.42 0.77 1.01
C GLY A 197 -28.31 2.03 0.15
N VAL A 198 -29.35 2.84 0.11
CA VAL A 198 -29.37 4.16 -0.53
C VAL A 198 -29.92 5.19 0.44
N MET A 199 -29.14 6.22 0.75
CA MET A 199 -29.56 7.35 1.56
C MET A 199 -29.90 8.55 0.67
N SER A 200 -31.07 9.16 0.88
CA SER A 200 -31.45 10.42 0.24
C SER A 200 -32.08 11.37 1.24
N LYS A 201 -31.58 12.61 1.26
CA LYS A 201 -32.00 13.65 2.20
C LYS A 201 -32.52 14.86 1.44
N GLY A 202 -33.74 15.27 1.75
CA GLY A 202 -34.36 16.48 1.24
C GLY A 202 -33.89 17.69 2.04
N TYR A 203 -33.78 18.84 1.37
CA TYR A 203 -33.41 20.12 2.00
C TYR A 203 -34.30 20.48 3.20
N GLY A 204 -35.60 20.14 3.13
CA GLY A 204 -36.55 20.38 4.22
C GLY A 204 -36.39 19.45 5.43
N GLY A 205 -35.35 18.61 5.46
CA GLY A 205 -35.08 17.67 6.54
C GLY A 205 -35.85 16.35 6.43
N THR A 206 -36.43 16.02 5.27
CA THR A 206 -37.03 14.70 5.03
C THR A 206 -35.96 13.71 4.62
N ASN A 207 -35.81 12.61 5.35
CA ASN A 207 -34.84 11.57 5.02
C ASN A 207 -35.56 10.32 4.52
N VAL A 208 -34.94 9.64 3.57
CA VAL A 208 -35.39 8.35 3.05
C VAL A 208 -34.18 7.43 2.97
N TYR A 209 -34.33 6.22 3.49
CA TYR A 209 -33.35 5.16 3.30
C TYR A 209 -34.02 3.98 2.61
N CYS A 210 -33.40 3.44 1.58
CA CYS A 210 -33.88 2.28 0.84
C CYS A 210 -32.84 1.16 0.88
N VAL A 211 -33.28 -0.04 1.24
CA VAL A 211 -32.51 -1.27 1.09
C VAL A 211 -32.97 -1.94 -0.20
N SER A 212 -32.04 -2.09 -1.14
CA SER A 212 -32.23 -2.80 -2.39
C SER A 212 -31.56 -4.16 -2.35
N TRP A 213 -32.11 -5.14 -3.07
CA TRP A 213 -31.55 -6.47 -3.22
C TRP A 213 -31.51 -6.88 -4.69
N GLY A 214 -30.48 -7.61 -5.09
CA GLY A 214 -30.39 -8.18 -6.42
C GLY A 214 -29.44 -9.36 -6.49
N THR A 215 -29.41 -9.99 -7.67
CA THR A 215 -28.48 -11.07 -7.99
C THR A 215 -27.56 -10.64 -9.12
N LEU A 216 -26.32 -11.12 -9.07
CA LEU A 216 -25.34 -10.90 -10.12
C LEU A 216 -25.81 -11.55 -11.43
N ASP A 217 -25.57 -10.88 -12.54
CA ASP A 217 -25.80 -11.39 -13.89
C ASP A 217 -24.47 -11.97 -14.40
N HIS A 218 -24.35 -13.29 -14.41
CA HIS A 218 -23.12 -14.00 -14.74
C HIS A 218 -22.58 -13.69 -16.14
N GLU A 219 -23.42 -13.20 -17.07
CA GLU A 219 -22.98 -12.77 -18.41
C GLU A 219 -22.34 -11.37 -18.41
N ARG A 220 -22.58 -10.58 -17.36
CA ARG A 220 -22.10 -9.19 -17.23
C ARG A 220 -21.01 -9.01 -16.19
N VAL A 221 -20.80 -9.99 -15.32
CA VAL A 221 -19.66 -9.98 -14.40
C VAL A 221 -18.39 -10.16 -15.25
N PRO A 222 -17.42 -9.24 -15.22
CA PRO A 222 -16.16 -9.46 -15.90
C PRO A 222 -15.51 -10.75 -15.35
N LEU A 223 -15.36 -11.75 -16.23
CA LEU A 223 -14.53 -12.91 -15.95
C LEU A 223 -13.11 -12.39 -15.78
N ARG A 224 -12.61 -12.40 -14.54
CA ARG A 224 -11.33 -11.79 -14.12
C ARG A 224 -11.42 -10.26 -14.03
N ALA A 225 -11.57 -9.75 -12.81
CA ALA A 225 -10.96 -8.48 -12.49
C ALA A 225 -9.44 -8.73 -12.56
N GLU A 226 -8.79 -8.31 -13.63
CA GLU A 226 -7.38 -7.94 -13.49
C GLU A 226 -7.35 -6.90 -12.39
N ALA A 227 -6.65 -7.21 -11.30
CA ALA A 227 -6.33 -6.22 -10.29
C ALA A 227 -5.48 -5.17 -10.99
N GLY A 228 -6.13 -4.16 -11.58
CA GLY A 228 -5.49 -2.89 -11.86
C GLY A 228 -4.80 -2.43 -10.58
N PRO A 229 -3.70 -1.65 -10.69
CA PRO A 229 -2.88 -1.29 -9.55
C PRO A 229 -3.79 -0.80 -8.44
N ARG A 230 -3.88 -1.62 -7.38
CA ARG A 230 -4.60 -1.26 -6.17
C ARG A 230 -3.97 0.05 -5.74
N ILE A 231 -4.75 1.12 -5.75
CA ILE A 231 -4.38 2.27 -4.92
C ILE A 231 -4.66 1.76 -3.52
N CYS A 232 -3.68 1.10 -2.90
CA CYS A 232 -3.75 0.82 -1.49
C CYS A 232 -3.94 2.16 -0.80
N PHE A 233 -5.15 2.33 -0.27
CA PHE A 233 -5.43 2.91 1.03
C PHE A 233 -4.28 3.75 1.61
N TRP A 234 -4.55 5.05 1.79
CA TRP A 234 -3.70 5.98 2.55
C TRP A 234 -3.31 5.31 3.88
N PRO A 235 -2.04 4.93 4.08
CA PRO A 235 -1.71 4.17 5.27
C PRO A 235 -1.78 5.11 6.46
N GLY A 236 -2.88 5.00 7.21
CA GLY A 236 -3.12 5.70 8.45
C GLY A 236 -1.98 5.42 9.43
N GLY A 237 -1.22 6.46 9.73
CA GLY A 237 -0.07 6.36 10.60
C GLY A 237 0.52 7.71 10.99
N GLY A 238 1.10 7.80 12.19
CA GLY A 238 1.90 8.94 12.66
C GLY A 238 1.31 9.78 13.80
N GLY A 239 0.05 9.54 14.22
CA GLY A 239 -0.55 10.12 15.44
C GLY A 239 -0.64 11.66 15.50
N PHE A 240 -1.24 12.25 16.54
CA PHE A 240 -1.06 13.69 16.76
C PHE A 240 0.36 13.90 17.30
N LEU A 241 1.17 14.71 16.61
CA LEU A 241 2.37 15.28 17.22
C LEU A 241 1.92 16.44 18.09
N ASP A 242 2.24 16.39 19.38
CA ASP A 242 2.16 17.57 20.22
C ASP A 242 3.00 18.69 19.59
N VAL A 243 2.66 19.94 19.88
CA VAL A 243 3.36 21.09 19.29
C VAL A 243 4.88 21.02 19.52
N LYS A 244 5.31 20.46 20.66
CA LYS A 244 6.71 20.22 21.04
C LYS A 244 7.41 19.14 20.19
N ASP A 245 6.66 18.21 19.61
CA ASP A 245 7.19 17.05 18.88
C ASP A 245 7.17 17.26 17.36
N ARG A 246 6.72 18.44 16.90
CA ARG A 246 6.83 18.85 15.49
C ARG A 246 8.28 19.19 15.16
N PRO A 247 8.71 18.99 13.90
CA PRO A 247 10.06 19.38 13.50
C PRO A 247 10.19 20.90 13.44
N GLU A 248 11.30 21.42 13.96
CA GLU A 248 11.67 22.84 13.87
C GLU A 248 12.50 23.14 12.61
N LYS A 249 13.36 22.20 12.20
CA LYS A 249 14.28 22.31 11.06
C LYS A 249 13.72 21.63 9.81
N GLY A 250 12.91 20.59 9.98
CA GLY A 250 12.23 19.90 8.90
C GLY A 250 12.38 18.38 8.94
N TYR A 251 12.12 17.74 7.80
CA TYR A 251 12.22 16.30 7.63
C TYR A 251 13.52 15.92 6.93
N TYR A 252 14.12 14.83 7.38
CA TYR A 252 15.37 14.31 6.87
C TYR A 252 15.19 12.83 6.54
N ILE A 253 15.89 12.32 5.53
CA ILE A 253 15.90 10.91 5.20
C ILE A 253 17.25 10.32 5.57
N VAL A 254 17.24 9.07 6.03
CA VAL A 254 18.45 8.31 6.34
C VAL A 254 18.23 6.87 5.87
N GLY A 255 19.28 6.21 5.40
CA GLY A 255 19.15 4.87 4.87
C GLY A 255 20.47 4.14 4.70
N SER A 256 20.39 2.96 4.09
CA SER A 256 21.51 2.04 3.86
C SER A 256 22.66 2.65 3.06
N TRP A 257 22.40 3.64 2.21
CA TRP A 257 23.44 4.36 1.45
C TRP A 257 24.30 5.30 2.30
N THR A 258 23.86 5.66 3.51
CA THR A 258 24.58 6.54 4.45
C THR A 258 25.11 5.81 5.69
N GLU A 259 25.11 4.47 5.69
CA GLU A 259 25.45 3.67 6.87
C GLU A 259 24.59 4.07 8.11
N TRP A 260 23.33 4.49 7.88
CA TRP A 260 22.42 5.03 8.89
C TRP A 260 22.96 6.23 9.72
N SER A 261 23.99 6.92 9.22
CA SER A 261 24.79 7.87 10.02
C SER A 261 24.70 9.33 9.59
N SER A 262 24.28 9.60 8.36
CA SER A 262 24.28 10.95 7.78
C SER A 262 22.91 11.30 7.20
N PRO A 263 21.96 11.80 8.01
CA PRO A 263 20.64 12.20 7.54
C PRO A 263 20.69 13.38 6.55
N GLU A 264 19.89 13.32 5.50
CA GLU A 264 19.86 14.32 4.43
C GLU A 264 18.51 15.03 4.39
N ALA A 265 18.51 16.34 4.18
CA ALA A 265 17.28 17.14 4.23
C ALA A 265 16.35 16.80 3.05
N MET A 266 15.05 16.66 3.33
CA MET A 266 14.01 16.53 2.31
C MET A 266 13.54 17.91 1.83
N GLU A 267 13.29 18.03 0.53
CA GLU A 267 12.84 19.27 -0.12
C GLU A 267 11.32 19.45 0.05
N GLU A 268 10.86 20.66 0.41
CA GLU A 268 9.42 20.96 0.45
C GLU A 268 8.88 21.16 -0.98
N GLU A 269 8.04 20.24 -1.46
CA GLU A 269 7.49 20.24 -2.82
C GLU A 269 6.10 20.88 -2.92
N GLY A 270 5.47 21.19 -1.78
CA GLY A 270 4.14 21.76 -1.68
C GLY A 270 3.67 21.83 -0.24
N SER A 271 2.45 22.33 -0.01
CA SER A 271 1.90 22.44 1.35
C SER A 271 1.84 21.05 2.01
N ASN A 272 2.77 20.79 2.93
CA ASN A 272 2.90 19.55 3.69
C ASN A 272 3.38 18.31 2.90
N VAL A 273 4.15 18.51 1.82
CA VAL A 273 4.79 17.40 1.09
C VAL A 273 6.29 17.61 1.04
N TYR A 274 7.06 16.60 1.46
CA TYR A 274 8.52 16.63 1.51
C TYR A 274 9.08 15.50 0.66
N GLY A 275 9.99 15.81 -0.27
CA GLY A 275 10.54 14.88 -1.25
C GLY A 275 12.05 14.70 -1.13
N TYR A 276 12.54 13.50 -1.44
CA TYR A 276 13.96 13.22 -1.61
C TYR A 276 14.17 12.15 -2.67
N THR A 277 15.23 12.27 -3.46
CA THR A 277 15.56 11.30 -4.51
C THR A 277 16.59 10.29 -4.02
N VAL A 278 16.15 9.05 -3.80
CA VAL A 278 17.02 7.91 -3.49
C VAL A 278 17.54 7.32 -4.78
N THR A 279 18.84 7.04 -4.86
CA THR A 279 19.45 6.33 -5.98
C THR A 279 19.73 4.90 -5.55
N LEU A 280 19.24 3.91 -6.30
CA LEU A 280 19.49 2.51 -6.01
C LEU A 280 20.98 2.21 -6.12
N GLY A 281 21.55 1.63 -5.07
CA GLY A 281 22.92 1.15 -5.08
C GLY A 281 23.10 -0.14 -5.87
N GLU A 282 24.29 -0.71 -5.74
CA GLU A 282 24.79 -1.91 -6.42
C GLU A 282 23.93 -3.17 -6.25
N ASN A 283 23.07 -3.19 -5.25
CA ASN A 283 22.24 -4.35 -4.93
C ASN A 283 20.82 -4.24 -5.50
N SER A 284 20.54 -3.16 -6.23
CA SER A 284 19.20 -2.82 -6.74
C SER A 284 18.13 -2.70 -5.65
N TRP A 285 18.52 -2.49 -4.39
CA TRP A 285 17.60 -2.17 -3.31
C TRP A 285 18.23 -1.18 -2.33
N GLU A 286 17.40 -0.38 -1.68
CA GLU A 286 17.83 0.50 -0.59
C GLU A 286 16.77 0.52 0.52
N GLN A 287 17.21 0.55 1.77
CA GLN A 287 16.36 0.70 2.94
C GLN A 287 16.47 2.10 3.51
N PHE A 288 15.35 2.62 4.05
CA PHE A 288 15.34 3.97 4.60
C PHE A 288 14.32 4.18 5.72
N GLN A 289 14.52 5.28 6.44
CA GLN A 289 13.62 5.87 7.43
C GLN A 289 13.63 7.41 7.27
N ILE A 290 12.66 8.08 7.88
CA ILE A 290 12.54 9.54 7.83
C ILE A 290 12.65 10.08 9.26
N LEU A 291 13.58 11.00 9.49
CA LEU A 291 13.84 11.61 10.78
C LEU A 291 13.22 13.02 10.87
N LEU A 292 12.81 13.40 12.08
CA LEU A 292 12.47 14.78 12.40
C LEU A 292 13.73 15.50 12.88
N ASP A 293 14.04 16.67 12.31
CA ASP A 293 15.17 17.53 12.71
C ASP A 293 16.57 16.88 12.65
N ALA A 294 16.72 15.83 11.83
CA ALA A 294 17.90 14.98 11.74
C ALA A 294 18.24 14.24 13.05
N ASP A 295 17.25 14.07 13.93
CA ASP A 295 17.39 13.39 15.21
C ASP A 295 17.08 11.89 15.05
N THR A 296 18.07 11.05 15.35
CA THR A 296 17.96 9.58 15.25
C THR A 296 16.97 9.00 16.25
N GLU A 297 16.67 9.72 17.33
CA GLU A 297 15.67 9.31 18.32
C GLU A 297 14.24 9.72 17.93
N ARG A 298 14.08 10.40 16.78
CA ARG A 298 12.78 10.86 16.27
C ARG A 298 12.54 10.35 14.87
N ALA A 299 12.58 9.03 14.70
CA ALA A 299 12.40 8.36 13.43
C ALA A 299 10.94 7.99 13.17
N LEU A 300 10.44 8.34 11.97
CA LEU A 300 9.28 7.75 11.34
C LEU A 300 9.69 6.44 10.66
N HIS A 301 8.88 5.41 10.84
CA HIS A 301 9.20 4.06 10.39
C HIS A 301 7.93 3.25 10.03
N PRO A 302 8.02 2.17 9.24
CA PRO A 302 6.93 1.22 9.08
C PRO A 302 6.80 0.29 10.30
N GLY A 303 5.76 -0.55 10.33
CA GLY A 303 5.51 -1.48 11.43
C GLY A 303 6.49 -2.67 11.56
N GLY A 304 7.52 -2.74 10.71
CA GLY A 304 8.50 -3.83 10.69
C GLY A 304 9.70 -3.51 9.80
N ALA A 305 10.62 -4.47 9.64
CA ALA A 305 11.80 -4.35 8.77
C ALA A 305 11.48 -4.70 7.31
N LYS A 306 12.17 -4.04 6.36
CA LYS A 306 12.07 -4.32 4.91
C LYS A 306 10.65 -4.31 4.37
N VAL A 307 9.88 -3.31 4.80
CA VAL A 307 8.47 -3.20 4.44
C VAL A 307 8.33 -2.40 3.15
N GLY A 308 7.55 -2.93 2.21
CA GLY A 308 7.28 -2.27 0.93
C GLY A 308 6.41 -1.01 1.06
N LYS A 309 6.08 -0.45 -0.10
CA LYS A 309 5.23 0.74 -0.21
C LYS A 309 3.84 0.54 0.43
N GLU A 310 3.15 1.65 0.68
CA GLU A 310 1.73 1.66 1.07
C GLU A 310 1.46 1.06 2.46
N THR A 311 2.43 1.20 3.39
CA THR A 311 2.33 0.71 4.76
C THR A 311 2.22 1.82 5.80
N ALA A 312 1.58 1.50 6.93
CA ALA A 312 1.34 2.44 8.04
C ALA A 312 2.65 3.09 8.51
N VAL A 313 2.62 4.41 8.66
CA VAL A 313 3.73 5.19 9.22
C VAL A 313 3.59 5.21 10.76
N TYR A 314 4.61 4.79 11.48
CA TYR A 314 4.69 4.88 12.93
C TYR A 314 5.74 5.92 13.32
N GLY A 315 5.83 6.23 14.60
CA GLY A 315 6.75 7.24 15.10
C GLY A 315 6.20 8.66 15.16
N PRO A 316 7.04 9.61 15.59
CA PRO A 316 8.47 9.46 15.86
C PRO A 316 8.76 8.58 17.10
N ASN A 317 9.65 7.60 16.95
CA ASN A 317 10.07 6.70 18.02
C ASN A 317 11.60 6.72 18.17
N GLU A 318 12.07 6.51 19.41
CA GLU A 318 13.49 6.34 19.77
C GLU A 318 13.97 4.90 19.55
N GLY A 319 15.26 4.71 19.31
CA GLY A 319 15.89 3.37 19.23
C GLY A 319 15.42 2.45 18.09
N VAL A 320 14.68 2.95 17.09
CA VAL A 320 14.17 2.16 15.94
C VAL A 320 15.04 2.24 14.70
N LEU A 321 16.16 2.97 14.75
CA LEU A 321 17.03 3.22 13.62
C LEU A 321 17.57 1.91 13.02
N GLY A 322 17.31 1.68 11.73
CA GLY A 322 17.70 0.45 11.02
C GLY A 322 16.93 -0.83 11.41
N ALA A 323 16.07 -0.80 12.44
CA ALA A 323 15.30 -1.95 12.89
C ALA A 323 13.93 -2.08 12.19
N SER A 324 13.27 -0.96 11.90
CA SER A 324 11.98 -0.92 11.18
C SER A 324 12.10 0.00 9.98
N THR A 325 12.17 -0.56 8.78
CA THR A 325 12.67 0.14 7.60
C THR A 325 11.73 -0.05 6.41
N TRP A 326 11.55 1.01 5.64
CA TRP A 326 11.00 0.85 4.30
C TRP A 326 12.08 0.30 3.38
N ILE A 327 11.70 -0.46 2.37
CA ILE A 327 12.60 -0.93 1.32
C ILE A 327 12.07 -0.54 -0.05
N ILE A 328 12.95 0.06 -0.86
CA ILE A 328 12.77 0.15 -2.32
C ILE A 328 13.51 -1.06 -2.88
N ASP A 329 12.77 -2.07 -3.37
CA ASP A 329 13.36 -3.30 -3.92
C ASP A 329 13.15 -3.37 -5.44
N GLY A 330 14.20 -3.06 -6.18
CA GLY A 330 14.22 -3.09 -7.64
C GLY A 330 14.51 -4.47 -8.23
N ARG A 331 14.82 -5.47 -7.42
CA ARG A 331 15.09 -6.84 -7.89
C ARG A 331 13.79 -7.51 -8.34
N CYS A 332 13.82 -8.30 -9.41
CA CYS A 332 12.67 -9.12 -9.80
C CYS A 332 12.42 -10.21 -8.75
N ALA A 333 11.17 -10.35 -8.29
CA ALA A 333 10.76 -11.44 -7.43
C ALA A 333 10.50 -12.70 -8.26
N TRP A 334 10.85 -13.87 -7.73
CA TRP A 334 10.60 -15.16 -8.36
C TRP A 334 9.64 -15.97 -7.50
N VAL A 335 8.63 -16.60 -8.12
CA VAL A 335 7.74 -17.54 -7.45
C VAL A 335 7.86 -18.89 -8.14
N GLU A 336 7.90 -19.96 -7.35
CA GLU A 336 7.88 -21.33 -7.85
C GLU A 336 6.56 -21.58 -8.59
N ALA A 337 6.62 -22.06 -9.84
CA ALA A 337 5.41 -22.48 -10.53
C ALA A 337 4.77 -23.66 -9.79
N PRO A 338 3.44 -23.65 -9.56
CA PRO A 338 2.78 -24.82 -9.00
C PRO A 338 2.96 -26.00 -9.97
N ALA A 339 3.41 -27.14 -9.46
CA ALA A 339 3.59 -28.35 -10.24
C ALA A 339 2.31 -28.67 -11.04
N PRO A 340 2.42 -29.05 -12.33
CA PRO A 340 1.25 -29.37 -13.13
C PRO A 340 0.46 -30.50 -12.47
N ARG A 341 -0.84 -30.28 -12.23
CA ARG A 341 -1.77 -31.35 -11.83
C ARG A 341 -2.05 -32.23 -13.05
N GLY A 342 -1.14 -33.14 -13.35
CA GLY A 342 -1.32 -34.26 -14.27
C GLY A 342 -1.33 -35.57 -13.50
N GLU A 343 -2.25 -36.47 -13.84
CA GLU A 343 -2.36 -37.81 -13.28
C GLU A 343 -1.02 -38.55 -13.37
N ALA A 344 -0.64 -39.22 -12.29
CA ALA A 344 0.55 -40.04 -12.21
C ALA A 344 0.42 -41.26 -13.13
N ASP A 345 1.13 -41.23 -14.26
CA ASP A 345 1.48 -42.46 -14.97
C ASP A 345 2.85 -42.95 -14.49
N ALA A 346 2.85 -44.22 -14.09
CA ALA A 346 4.00 -44.96 -13.61
C ALA A 346 4.92 -45.33 -14.79
N ASP A 347 6.07 -44.68 -14.88
CA ASP A 347 7.40 -45.27 -15.09
C ASP A 347 8.38 -44.21 -15.62
N GLY A 348 9.54 -44.11 -14.97
CA GLY A 348 10.69 -43.32 -15.45
C GLY A 348 10.87 -41.99 -14.73
N GLY A 349 11.87 -41.95 -13.85
CA GLY A 349 12.27 -40.73 -13.15
C GLY A 349 12.72 -39.63 -14.12
N GLN A 350 11.95 -38.54 -14.16
CA GLN A 350 12.37 -37.28 -14.72
C GLN A 350 12.49 -36.29 -13.55
N GLU A 351 13.69 -35.72 -13.36
CA GLU A 351 13.91 -34.61 -12.44
C GLU A 351 12.89 -33.50 -12.75
N LEU A 352 12.03 -33.22 -11.77
CA LEU A 352 11.08 -32.11 -11.83
C LEU A 352 11.87 -30.81 -11.95
N GLN A 353 11.96 -30.26 -13.16
CA GLN A 353 12.47 -28.91 -13.36
C GLN A 353 11.43 -27.93 -12.83
N LEU A 354 11.74 -27.34 -11.67
CA LEU A 354 11.02 -26.22 -11.10
C LEU A 354 11.25 -24.99 -11.99
N GLU A 355 10.31 -24.67 -12.87
CA GLU A 355 10.32 -23.40 -13.58
C GLU A 355 9.89 -22.28 -12.61
N ALA A 356 10.84 -21.43 -12.21
CA ALA A 356 10.54 -20.21 -11.47
C ALA A 356 10.00 -19.15 -12.44
N ILE A 357 8.85 -18.55 -12.12
CA ILE A 357 8.22 -17.50 -12.93
C ILE A 357 8.60 -16.14 -12.33
N PRO A 358 9.12 -15.19 -13.14
CA PRO A 358 9.36 -13.84 -12.66
C PRO A 358 8.02 -13.16 -12.39
N VAL A 359 7.88 -12.55 -11.22
CA VAL A 359 6.72 -11.75 -10.83
C VAL A 359 7.08 -10.29 -11.01
N ASP A 360 6.24 -9.56 -11.74
CA ASP A 360 6.35 -8.11 -11.86
C ASP A 360 6.18 -7.47 -10.48
N VAL A 361 7.28 -6.96 -9.93
CA VAL A 361 7.30 -6.12 -8.74
C VAL A 361 7.17 -4.65 -9.16
N LEU A 362 6.40 -3.89 -8.39
CA LEU A 362 6.01 -2.53 -8.76
C LEU A 362 7.19 -1.55 -8.86
N ASP A 363 8.32 -1.89 -8.26
CA ASP A 363 9.50 -1.05 -8.14
C ASP A 363 10.70 -1.53 -8.96
N VAL A 364 10.52 -2.34 -10.02
CA VAL A 364 11.64 -2.89 -10.84
C VAL A 364 12.67 -1.82 -11.22
N GLY A 365 13.92 -2.06 -10.86
CA GLY A 365 15.01 -1.10 -11.01
C GLY A 365 16.40 -1.73 -11.07
N GLN A 366 17.33 -1.04 -11.74
CA GLN A 366 18.74 -1.39 -11.84
C GLN A 366 19.59 -0.45 -10.98
N PRO A 367 20.85 -0.81 -10.67
CA PRO A 367 21.76 0.09 -9.96
C PRO A 367 21.89 1.42 -10.71
N GLY A 368 21.72 2.53 -9.99
CA GLY A 368 21.71 3.88 -10.54
C GLY A 368 20.33 4.44 -10.89
N ASP A 369 19.27 3.61 -10.89
CA ASP A 369 17.91 4.11 -11.01
C ASP A 369 17.52 4.98 -9.83
N LYS A 370 16.74 6.03 -10.12
CA LYS A 370 16.34 7.04 -9.14
C LYS A 370 14.88 6.89 -8.78
N TYR A 371 14.59 6.99 -7.49
CA TYR A 371 13.25 6.91 -6.92
C TYR A 371 12.98 8.15 -6.10
N ARG A 372 11.88 8.85 -6.39
CA ARG A 372 11.46 10.02 -5.64
C ARG A 372 10.60 9.56 -4.46
N VAL A 373 11.19 9.56 -3.27
CA VAL A 373 10.49 9.31 -2.00
C VAL A 373 9.78 10.58 -1.57
N ARG A 374 8.51 10.48 -1.17
CA ARG A 374 7.70 11.58 -0.65
C ARG A 374 7.06 11.23 0.69
N LEU A 375 7.20 12.12 1.65
CA LEU A 375 6.41 12.19 2.87
C LEU A 375 5.26 13.16 2.66
N HIS A 376 4.02 12.69 2.83
CA HIS A 376 2.82 13.53 2.82
C HIS A 376 2.29 13.70 4.23
N ILE A 377 1.94 14.92 4.61
CA ILE A 377 1.44 15.24 5.93
C ILE A 377 0.07 15.90 5.83
N ALA A 378 -0.92 15.30 6.47
CA ALA A 378 -2.30 15.76 6.51
C ALA A 378 -2.79 15.79 7.97
N GLY A 379 -2.51 16.89 8.66
CA GLY A 379 -2.83 17.05 10.08
C GLY A 379 -2.07 16.04 10.97
N LYS A 380 -2.77 15.02 11.48
CA LYS A 380 -2.19 13.93 12.29
C LYS A 380 -1.74 12.72 11.44
N TRP A 381 -1.94 12.77 10.13
CA TRP A 381 -1.64 11.65 9.25
C TRP A 381 -0.34 11.89 8.51
N ARG A 382 0.47 10.83 8.41
CA ARG A 382 1.62 10.76 7.52
C ARG A 382 1.46 9.57 6.59
N SER A 383 1.88 9.72 5.35
CA SER A 383 2.08 8.61 4.42
C SER A 383 3.42 8.77 3.71
N VAL A 384 4.06 7.65 3.41
CA VAL A 384 5.30 7.59 2.65
C VAL A 384 5.03 6.84 1.35
N SER A 385 5.43 7.45 0.24
CA SER A 385 5.27 6.90 -1.11
C SER A 385 6.56 7.10 -1.89
N TRP A 386 6.84 6.26 -2.87
CA TRP A 386 7.91 6.50 -3.82
C TRP A 386 7.49 6.12 -5.24
N GLU A 387 8.09 6.79 -6.22
CA GLU A 387 7.93 6.50 -7.63
C GLU A 387 9.28 6.53 -8.34
N LYS A 388 9.46 5.66 -9.33
CA LYS A 388 10.66 5.67 -10.18
C LYS A 388 10.65 6.93 -11.04
N GLU A 389 11.74 7.70 -11.02
CA GLU A 389 11.87 8.89 -11.86
C GLU A 389 12.08 8.46 -13.33
N PRO A 390 11.38 9.10 -14.29
CA PRO A 390 11.57 8.80 -15.70
C PRO A 390 13.00 9.19 -16.12
N GLN A 391 13.82 8.19 -16.44
CA GLN A 391 15.15 8.39 -16.97
C GLN A 391 15.02 8.97 -18.39
N ALA A 392 15.76 10.05 -18.69
CA ALA A 392 15.78 10.60 -20.04
C ALA A 392 16.21 9.50 -21.04
N ALA A 393 15.51 9.40 -22.17
CA ALA A 393 15.68 8.35 -23.20
C ALA A 393 17.02 8.41 -23.98
N GLY A 394 18.13 8.72 -23.30
CA GLY A 394 19.48 8.82 -23.86
C GLY A 394 20.49 7.84 -23.26
N GLY A 395 20.07 6.91 -22.40
CA GLY A 395 20.95 5.88 -21.80
C GLY A 395 20.91 4.55 -22.54
N GLY A 396 21.11 4.54 -23.86
CA GLY A 396 21.62 3.32 -24.52
C GLY A 396 23.10 3.19 -24.16
N ASP A 397 23.63 1.96 -24.07
CA ASP A 397 25.02 1.41 -23.94
C ASP A 397 26.25 2.29 -23.60
N ASP A 398 26.19 3.62 -23.78
CA ASP A 398 27.18 4.66 -23.49
C ASP A 398 27.00 5.36 -22.12
N ALA A 399 26.03 4.95 -21.28
CA ALA A 399 25.97 5.46 -19.91
C ALA A 399 27.21 4.99 -19.12
N PRO A 400 27.91 5.88 -18.39
CA PRO A 400 29.11 5.48 -17.65
C PRO A 400 28.75 4.35 -16.68
N PRO A 401 29.55 3.27 -16.62
CA PRO A 401 29.22 2.11 -15.80
C PRO A 401 29.12 2.53 -14.33
N PHE A 402 28.00 2.16 -13.71
CA PHE A 402 27.72 2.44 -12.30
C PHE A 402 28.92 2.08 -11.45
N GLU A 403 29.43 3.03 -10.68
CA GLU A 403 30.59 2.83 -9.84
C GLU A 403 30.12 2.37 -8.46
N CYS A 404 30.37 1.13 -8.05
CA CYS A 404 31.35 0.85 -6.99
C CYS A 404 31.38 1.72 -5.71
N VAL A 405 30.32 2.38 -5.20
CA VAL A 405 30.45 3.35 -4.09
C VAL A 405 30.51 2.71 -2.70
N GLY A 406 30.08 1.45 -2.55
CA GLY A 406 30.02 0.79 -1.23
C GLY A 406 31.39 0.57 -0.58
N LYS A 407 31.43 0.58 0.76
CA LYS A 407 32.58 0.12 1.54
C LYS A 407 32.40 -1.34 1.90
N TYR A 408 33.50 -2.08 1.92
CA TYR A 408 33.51 -3.50 2.26
C TYR A 408 34.34 -3.72 3.52
N TYR A 409 33.91 -4.65 4.36
CA TYR A 409 34.56 -4.97 5.62
C TYR A 409 34.74 -6.49 5.75
N ILE A 410 35.92 -6.93 6.14
CA ILE A 410 36.16 -8.33 6.54
C ILE A 410 35.65 -8.50 7.96
N VAL A 411 34.90 -9.57 8.17
CA VAL A 411 34.49 -10.07 9.49
C VAL A 411 34.99 -11.51 9.61
N SER A 412 35.79 -11.82 10.63
CA SER A 412 36.51 -13.09 10.67
C SER A 412 36.70 -13.69 12.05
N SER A 413 37.04 -14.98 12.11
CA SER A 413 37.33 -15.63 13.38
C SER A 413 38.56 -15.03 14.08
N TRP A 414 39.57 -14.58 13.34
CA TRP A 414 40.84 -14.08 13.88
C TRP A 414 40.79 -12.66 14.43
N ASN A 415 39.77 -11.88 14.07
CA ASN A 415 39.52 -10.55 14.64
C ASN A 415 38.31 -10.54 15.59
N GLY A 416 37.81 -11.71 16.00
CA GLY A 416 36.66 -11.80 16.90
C GLY A 416 35.33 -11.39 16.26
N TRP A 417 35.24 -11.50 14.93
CA TRP A 417 34.11 -11.04 14.12
C TRP A 417 33.87 -9.53 14.20
N GLU A 418 34.95 -8.75 14.34
CA GLU A 418 34.92 -7.29 14.23
C GLU A 418 35.06 -6.84 12.76
N TYR A 419 34.62 -5.62 12.45
CA TYR A 419 34.73 -5.06 11.10
C TYR A 419 36.13 -4.52 10.80
N GLN A 420 36.81 -5.09 9.79
CA GLN A 420 38.05 -4.56 9.24
C GLN A 420 37.82 -4.06 7.80
N GLU A 421 37.95 -2.76 7.55
CA GLU A 421 37.71 -2.16 6.23
C GLU A 421 38.69 -2.68 5.16
N LEU A 422 38.16 -3.04 3.98
CA LEU A 422 38.96 -3.30 2.79
C LEU A 422 39.30 -1.97 2.10
N GLN A 423 40.58 -1.76 1.85
CA GLN A 423 41.10 -0.61 1.11
C GLN A 423 40.77 -0.75 -0.37
N ARG A 424 40.25 0.32 -0.98
CA ARG A 424 40.01 0.37 -2.42
C ARG A 424 41.33 0.59 -3.16
N ASP A 425 41.62 -0.23 -4.17
CA ASP A 425 42.78 -0.03 -5.03
C ASP A 425 42.53 1.16 -5.99
N PRO A 426 43.40 2.19 -6.01
CA PRO A 426 43.19 3.36 -6.86
C PRO A 426 43.52 3.10 -8.34
N GLN A 427 44.23 2.01 -8.66
CA GLN A 427 44.66 1.67 -10.03
C GLN A 427 43.72 0.66 -10.70
N VAL A 428 43.10 -0.23 -9.93
CA VAL A 428 42.19 -1.27 -10.43
C VAL A 428 40.75 -0.98 -10.00
N LYS A 429 39.90 -0.61 -10.96
CA LYS A 429 38.48 -0.32 -10.68
C LYS A 429 37.78 -1.57 -10.11
N GLY A 430 37.06 -1.39 -9.00
CA GLY A 430 36.29 -2.46 -8.36
C GLY A 430 37.11 -3.46 -7.53
N LEU A 431 38.42 -3.22 -7.35
CA LEU A 431 39.28 -4.03 -6.49
C LEU A 431 39.34 -3.44 -5.09
N TYR A 432 39.09 -4.27 -4.09
CA TYR A 432 39.19 -3.97 -2.67
C TYR A 432 40.08 -5.00 -2.00
N TYR A 433 40.95 -4.61 -1.08
CA TYR A 433 41.85 -5.53 -0.40
C TYR A 433 42.06 -5.21 1.07
N ALA A 434 42.37 -6.23 1.86
CA ALA A 434 42.85 -6.07 3.22
C ALA A 434 43.97 -7.05 3.51
N GLU A 435 44.96 -6.59 4.25
CA GLU A 435 46.02 -7.45 4.79
C GLU A 435 45.58 -7.95 6.17
N VAL A 436 45.58 -9.26 6.34
CA VAL A 436 45.14 -9.93 7.56
C VAL A 436 46.22 -10.86 8.07
N THR A 437 46.36 -10.99 9.38
CA THR A 437 47.30 -11.93 10.00
C THR A 437 46.52 -12.99 10.75
N LEU A 438 46.76 -14.27 10.43
CA LEU A 438 46.09 -15.37 11.11
C LEU A 438 46.60 -15.53 12.54
N ARG A 439 45.67 -15.68 13.50
CA ARG A 439 46.01 -16.00 14.90
C ARG A 439 46.20 -17.50 15.15
N TRP A 440 45.60 -18.34 14.30
CA TRP A 440 45.61 -19.80 14.42
C TRP A 440 45.99 -20.45 13.07
N GLY A 441 46.02 -21.78 13.03
CA GLY A 441 46.39 -22.54 11.82
C GLY A 441 45.35 -22.48 10.68
N ASP A 442 44.18 -21.95 10.97
CA ASP A 442 43.17 -21.61 10.00
C ASP A 442 42.30 -20.46 10.50
N GLY A 443 41.52 -19.91 9.59
CA GLY A 443 40.61 -18.83 9.86
C GLY A 443 39.43 -18.87 8.91
N GLU A 444 38.29 -18.37 9.38
CA GLU A 444 37.07 -18.25 8.59
C GLU A 444 36.68 -16.78 8.49
N PHE A 445 36.16 -16.35 7.35
CA PHE A 445 35.72 -14.97 7.15
C PHE A 445 34.54 -14.84 6.18
N GLN A 446 33.90 -13.69 6.26
CA GLN A 446 32.92 -13.15 5.34
C GLN A 446 33.27 -11.70 5.01
N ILE A 447 32.69 -11.18 3.93
CA ILE A 447 32.81 -9.76 3.60
C ILE A 447 31.43 -9.13 3.74
N VAL A 448 31.34 -8.11 4.58
CA VAL A 448 30.11 -7.38 4.89
C VAL A 448 30.19 -6.00 4.26
N ARG A 449 29.19 -5.62 3.47
CA ARG A 449 29.11 -4.29 2.86
C ARG A 449 28.48 -3.30 3.84
N ASN A 450 29.00 -2.07 3.91
CA ASN A 450 28.46 -0.95 4.70
C ASN A 450 28.13 -1.29 6.18
N LYS A 451 28.87 -2.24 6.78
CA LYS A 451 28.62 -2.77 8.14
C LYS A 451 27.20 -3.29 8.36
N ASP A 452 26.57 -3.80 7.31
CA ASP A 452 25.21 -4.32 7.33
C ASP A 452 25.22 -5.84 7.08
N PHE A 453 24.90 -6.64 8.10
CA PHE A 453 24.81 -8.10 7.99
C PHE A 453 23.63 -8.58 7.12
N GLN A 454 22.81 -7.68 6.57
CA GLN A 454 21.87 -8.00 5.50
C GLN A 454 22.51 -7.87 4.11
N GLN A 455 23.78 -7.49 4.03
CA GLN A 455 24.57 -7.30 2.82
C GLN A 455 25.89 -8.09 2.90
N VAL A 456 25.79 -9.39 3.18
CA VAL A 456 26.95 -10.27 3.32
C VAL A 456 27.27 -10.92 1.98
N LEU A 457 28.53 -10.82 1.57
CA LEU A 457 29.12 -11.66 0.54
C LEU A 457 29.64 -12.94 1.19
N TYR A 458 29.28 -14.08 0.61
CA TYR A 458 29.60 -15.40 1.15
C TYR A 458 29.79 -16.43 0.02
N PRO A 459 30.48 -17.55 0.27
CA PRO A 459 30.65 -18.60 -0.72
C PRO A 459 29.40 -19.47 -0.90
N SER A 460 29.32 -20.19 -2.03
CA SER A 460 28.29 -21.20 -2.28
C SER A 460 28.33 -22.43 -1.33
N ALA A 461 29.42 -22.61 -0.57
CA ALA A 461 29.57 -23.70 0.39
C ALA A 461 30.36 -23.27 1.64
N ALA A 462 30.05 -23.88 2.78
CA ALA A 462 30.81 -23.65 4.01
C ALA A 462 32.27 -24.09 3.85
N ARG A 463 33.19 -23.28 4.39
CA ARG A 463 34.66 -23.50 4.35
C ARG A 463 35.23 -23.53 2.93
N ALA A 464 34.69 -22.70 2.04
CA ALA A 464 35.12 -22.67 0.66
C ALA A 464 36.56 -22.13 0.49
N PRO A 465 37.31 -22.64 -0.51
CA PRO A 465 38.65 -22.17 -0.84
C PRO A 465 38.62 -20.85 -1.63
N SER A 466 39.81 -20.29 -1.88
CA SER A 466 40.02 -19.07 -2.68
C SER A 466 39.50 -19.26 -4.10
N GLY A 467 38.84 -18.24 -4.66
CA GLY A 467 38.28 -18.28 -6.02
C GLY A 467 36.99 -19.08 -6.15
N SER A 468 36.33 -19.41 -5.03
CA SER A 468 34.97 -19.97 -5.04
C SER A 468 33.94 -18.92 -5.48
N ASP A 469 32.78 -19.40 -5.95
CA ASP A 469 31.66 -18.54 -6.33
C ASP A 469 31.25 -17.63 -5.17
N VAL A 470 31.01 -16.36 -5.48
CA VAL A 470 30.64 -15.33 -4.52
C VAL A 470 29.14 -15.04 -4.67
N LEU A 471 28.37 -15.44 -3.66
CA LEU A 471 26.95 -15.15 -3.53
C LEU A 471 26.71 -13.85 -2.73
N GLY A 472 25.46 -13.39 -2.72
CA GLY A 472 25.08 -12.12 -2.12
C GLY A 472 25.51 -10.89 -2.96
N PRO A 473 25.48 -9.68 -2.38
CA PRO A 473 25.27 -9.41 -0.97
C PRO A 473 23.80 -9.50 -0.55
N ASP A 474 23.50 -10.38 0.41
CA ASP A 474 22.18 -10.56 1.01
C ASP A 474 22.30 -11.17 2.43
N GLU A 475 21.20 -11.66 3.00
CA GLU A 475 21.12 -12.25 4.35
C GLU A 475 21.28 -13.78 4.40
N GLY A 476 21.53 -14.43 3.27
CA GLY A 476 21.61 -15.89 3.14
C GLY A 476 22.95 -16.51 3.58
N GLY A 477 23.90 -15.70 4.03
CA GLY A 477 25.26 -16.14 4.33
C GLY A 477 25.45 -16.89 5.66
N GLU A 478 24.39 -17.18 6.43
CA GLU A 478 24.54 -17.82 7.73
C GLU A 478 25.25 -19.19 7.63
N GLY A 479 26.37 -19.33 8.35
CA GLY A 479 27.19 -20.55 8.33
C GLY A 479 28.03 -20.78 7.07
N LEU A 480 27.98 -19.88 6.09
CA LEU A 480 28.74 -19.97 4.83
C LEU A 480 29.94 -19.02 4.88
N HIS A 481 31.12 -19.58 5.18
CA HIS A 481 32.36 -18.81 5.34
C HIS A 481 33.46 -19.29 4.38
N TRP A 482 34.28 -18.35 3.90
CA TRP A 482 35.55 -18.70 3.25
C TRP A 482 36.56 -19.14 4.31
N ARG A 483 37.43 -20.10 3.96
CA ARG A 483 38.46 -20.60 4.87
C ARG A 483 39.86 -20.32 4.36
N VAL A 484 40.62 -19.53 5.10
CA VAL A 484 42.06 -19.30 4.89
C VAL A 484 42.84 -20.31 5.76
N ARG A 485 43.78 -21.04 5.16
CA ARG A 485 44.69 -21.93 5.88
C ARG A 485 46.11 -21.38 5.82
N GLY A 486 46.80 -21.38 6.95
CA GLY A 486 48.18 -20.87 7.06
C GLY A 486 48.78 -21.20 8.42
N CYS A 487 49.98 -20.71 8.69
CA CYS A 487 50.59 -20.81 10.00
C CYS A 487 50.17 -19.63 10.90
N PRO A 488 50.11 -19.80 12.23
CA PRO A 488 49.91 -18.68 13.15
C PRO A 488 50.97 -17.59 12.92
N GLY A 489 50.52 -16.35 12.71
CA GLY A 489 51.37 -15.20 12.41
C GLY A 489 51.71 -15.01 10.93
N GLU A 490 51.21 -15.86 10.04
CA GLU A 490 51.29 -15.67 8.59
C GLU A 490 50.28 -14.60 8.14
N SER A 491 50.70 -13.74 7.21
CA SER A 491 49.86 -12.66 6.70
C SER A 491 49.37 -12.98 5.29
N PHE A 492 48.11 -12.65 5.03
CA PHE A 492 47.44 -12.86 3.76
C PHE A 492 46.87 -11.55 3.27
N ARG A 493 46.92 -11.34 1.96
CA ARG A 493 46.17 -10.28 1.28
C ARG A 493 44.90 -10.88 0.71
N ILE A 494 43.76 -10.51 1.27
CA ILE A 494 42.42 -10.87 0.77
C ILE A 494 41.99 -9.79 -0.21
N GLU A 495 41.49 -10.19 -1.38
CA GLU A 495 41.10 -9.34 -2.49
C GLU A 495 39.66 -9.67 -2.91
N LEU A 496 38.82 -8.65 -2.99
CA LEU A 496 37.48 -8.66 -3.58
C LEU A 496 37.51 -7.87 -4.88
N GLN A 497 37.15 -8.50 -5.99
CA GLN A 497 36.90 -7.83 -7.25
C GLN A 497 35.39 -7.84 -7.53
N ARG A 498 34.79 -6.68 -7.76
CA ARG A 498 33.37 -6.55 -8.15
C ARG A 498 33.23 -5.60 -9.33
N SER A 499 32.43 -5.98 -10.32
CA SER A 499 32.09 -5.12 -11.47
C SER A 499 30.63 -5.27 -11.85
N LEU A 500 29.96 -4.12 -12.03
CA LEU A 500 28.59 -4.03 -12.53
C LEU A 500 28.64 -3.50 -13.96
N ALA A 501 28.39 -4.38 -14.93
CA ALA A 501 28.36 -4.02 -16.34
C ALA A 501 27.18 -4.72 -17.04
N GLY A 502 26.39 -3.98 -17.82
CA GLY A 502 25.29 -4.56 -18.61
C GLY A 502 24.18 -5.24 -17.79
N GLY A 503 24.04 -4.92 -16.49
CA GLY A 503 23.09 -5.57 -15.59
C GLY A 503 23.61 -6.85 -14.92
N GLU A 504 24.83 -7.28 -15.22
CA GLU A 504 25.49 -8.41 -14.54
C GLU A 504 26.40 -7.93 -13.38
N ASP A 505 26.27 -8.56 -12.23
CA ASP A 505 27.09 -8.32 -11.03
C ASP A 505 28.16 -9.40 -10.89
N ALA A 506 29.29 -9.20 -11.57
CA ALA A 506 30.42 -10.14 -11.52
C ALA A 506 31.27 -9.88 -10.28
N LYS A 507 31.49 -10.94 -9.48
CA LYS A 507 32.20 -10.89 -8.20
C LYS A 507 33.22 -12.03 -8.09
N SER A 508 34.39 -11.75 -7.54
CA SER A 508 35.34 -12.78 -7.15
C SER A 508 36.06 -12.40 -5.86
N VAL A 509 36.31 -13.41 -5.01
CA VAL A 509 37.08 -13.27 -3.77
C VAL A 509 38.26 -14.23 -3.83
N SER A 510 39.46 -13.70 -3.58
CA SER A 510 40.68 -14.48 -3.58
C SER A 510 41.63 -14.01 -2.50
N TRP A 511 42.60 -14.84 -2.13
CA TRP A 511 43.64 -14.42 -1.20
C TRP A 511 44.97 -15.10 -1.49
N ARG A 512 46.06 -14.41 -1.15
CA ARG A 512 47.44 -14.86 -1.32
C ARG A 512 48.25 -14.61 -0.06
N GLY A 513 49.17 -15.52 0.25
CA GLY A 513 50.15 -15.33 1.32
C GLY A 513 51.10 -14.18 0.97
N LEU A 514 51.39 -13.34 1.96
CA LEU A 514 52.43 -12.32 1.86
C LEU A 514 53.74 -12.95 2.34
N GLU A 515 54.70 -13.11 1.44
CA GLU A 515 56.05 -13.50 1.83
C GLU A 515 56.65 -12.41 2.75
N ARG A 516 57.33 -12.85 3.81
CA ARG A 516 57.92 -11.98 4.83
C ARG A 516 59.07 -11.11 4.31
#